data_AF-A0A261B1L7-F1
#
_entry.id   AF-A0A261B1L7-F1
#
_cell.length_a   1.000
_cell.length_b   1.000
_cell.length_c   1.000
_cell.angle_alpha   90.00
_cell.angle_beta   90.00
_cell.angle_gamma   90.00
#
_symmetry.space_group_name_H-M   'P 1'
#
loop_
_entity.id
_entity.type
_entity.pdbx_description
1 polymer ?
#
loop_
_entity_poly.entity_id
_entity_poly.type
_entity_poly.pdbx_seq_one_letter_code
_entity_poly.pdbx_strand_id
1 'polypeptide(L)'
;MQKIPIFYDRCQLVTDVIVDELVNTKVEGHEKRCSDHLVPAIYRIGNADPDNFPELLNKIMLKTRDSRPKIRYRALIVLELLIKEIGDGVQPHLSILLPFLNELIEDENKQVEAQCQKVINSLQHKFGETFWSGSSA
;
A
#
# COMPACT_ATOMS: atom_id res chain seq x y z
N MET A 1 36.23 15.69 -1.33
CA MET A 1 34.92 15.04 -1.47
C MET A 1 34.38 14.81 -0.05
N GLN A 2 33.50 15.69 0.42
CA GLN A 2 33.03 15.69 1.81
C GLN A 2 32.08 14.50 2.00
N LYS A 3 32.44 13.54 2.86
CA LYS A 3 31.55 12.45 3.23
C LYS A 3 30.35 13.06 3.94
N ILE A 4 29.18 12.98 3.30
CA ILE A 4 27.91 13.28 3.95
C ILE A 4 27.83 12.37 5.19
N PRO A 5 27.68 12.92 6.41
CA PRO A 5 27.61 12.10 7.59
C PRO A 5 26.32 11.27 7.51
N ILE A 6 26.45 9.95 7.61
CA ILE A 6 25.34 8.99 7.51
C ILE A 6 24.59 9.01 8.84
N PHE A 7 23.74 10.03 9.04
CA PHE A 7 22.85 10.12 10.21
C PHE A 7 21.43 9.62 9.92
N TYR A 8 21.06 9.47 8.65
CA TYR A 8 19.75 8.99 8.24
C TYR A 8 19.86 7.67 7.49
N ASP A 9 18.98 6.74 7.83
CA ASP A 9 18.76 5.55 7.05
C ASP A 9 18.33 5.95 5.62
N ARG A 10 18.91 5.31 4.60
CA ARG A 10 18.70 5.72 3.20
C ARG A 10 17.27 5.47 2.74
N CYS A 11 16.61 4.44 3.27
CA CYS A 11 15.23 4.14 2.93
C CYS A 11 14.30 5.19 3.53
N GLN A 12 14.56 5.64 4.76
CA GLN A 12 13.79 6.72 5.37
C GLN A 12 13.81 8.01 4.53
N LEU A 13 14.92 8.33 3.86
CA LEU A 13 15.02 9.51 2.97
C LEU A 13 14.10 9.43 1.75
N VAL A 14 13.77 8.23 1.28
CA VAL A 14 12.95 8.03 0.07
C VAL A 14 11.51 7.63 0.38
N THR A 15 11.22 7.16 1.59
CA THR A 15 9.90 6.65 1.98
C THR A 15 8.79 7.68 1.77
N ASP A 16 8.95 8.89 2.32
CA ASP A 16 7.88 9.90 2.27
C ASP A 16 7.65 10.40 0.83
N VAL A 17 8.73 10.64 0.08
CA VAL A 17 8.63 11.12 -1.31
C VAL A 17 8.01 10.08 -2.24
N ILE A 18 8.27 8.79 -2.02
CA ILE A 18 7.67 7.71 -2.80
C ILE A 18 6.18 7.55 -2.45
N VAL A 19 5.84 7.61 -1.17
CA VAL A 19 4.45 7.53 -0.72
C VAL A 19 3.64 8.73 -1.20
N ASP A 20 4.23 9.92 -1.29
CA ASP A 20 3.54 11.12 -1.77
C ASP A 20 3.20 11.11 -3.27
N GLU A 21 3.76 10.18 -4.06
CA GLU A 21 3.28 9.95 -5.43
C GLU A 21 1.82 9.47 -5.48
N LEU A 22 1.31 8.84 -4.42
CA LEU A 22 -0.12 8.50 -4.29
C LEU A 22 -1.01 9.74 -4.22
N VAL A 23 -0.47 10.90 -3.81
CA VAL A 23 -1.21 12.16 -3.72
C VAL A 23 -0.82 13.16 -4.81
N ASN A 24 0.22 12.86 -5.59
CA ASN A 24 0.72 13.73 -6.65
C ASN A 24 -0.31 13.86 -7.78
N THR A 25 -0.99 15.00 -7.83
CA THR A 25 -1.96 15.36 -8.87
C THR A 25 -1.37 16.22 -9.98
N LYS A 26 -0.08 16.59 -9.90
CA LYS A 26 0.56 17.49 -10.86
C LYS A 26 1.09 16.79 -12.11
N VAL A 27 1.17 15.46 -12.08
CA VAL A 27 1.71 14.63 -13.15
C VAL A 27 0.61 13.71 -13.68
N GLU A 28 0.43 13.68 -14.99
CA GLU A 28 -0.61 12.88 -15.66
C GLU A 28 -0.43 11.35 -15.45
N GLY A 29 -1.48 10.59 -15.74
CA GLY A 29 -1.45 9.13 -15.69
C GLY A 29 -1.49 8.54 -14.28
N HIS A 30 -2.04 9.27 -13.30
CA HIS A 30 -2.03 8.93 -11.87
C HIS A 30 -2.14 7.43 -11.55
N GLU A 31 -3.20 6.74 -11.99
CA GLU A 31 -3.42 5.32 -11.71
C GLU A 31 -2.41 4.42 -12.45
N LYS A 32 -2.17 4.71 -13.74
CA LYS A 32 -1.21 3.96 -14.55
C LYS A 32 0.23 4.09 -14.04
N ARG A 33 0.62 5.26 -13.53
CA ARG A 33 1.91 5.48 -12.88
C ARG A 33 2.02 4.71 -11.57
N CYS A 34 0.91 4.59 -10.83
CA CYS A 34 0.87 3.77 -9.63
C CYS A 34 1.17 2.30 -9.95
N SER A 35 0.52 1.73 -10.98
CA SER A 35 0.75 0.34 -11.39
C SER A 35 2.12 0.11 -12.03
N ASP A 36 2.47 0.93 -13.02
CA ASP A 36 3.58 0.62 -13.95
C ASP A 36 4.95 1.01 -13.36
N HIS A 37 4.99 1.93 -12.38
CA HIS A 37 6.23 2.52 -11.89
C HIS A 37 6.32 2.53 -10.36
N LEU A 38 5.26 2.97 -9.68
CA LEU A 38 5.31 3.15 -8.23
C LEU A 38 5.38 1.80 -7.50
N VAL A 39 4.57 0.81 -7.89
CA VAL A 39 4.61 -0.54 -7.31
C VAL A 39 6.00 -1.18 -7.46
N PRO A 40 6.62 -1.25 -8.65
CA PRO A 40 7.98 -1.75 -8.79
C PRO A 40 9.01 -0.99 -7.94
N ALA A 41 8.87 0.33 -7.80
CA ALA A 41 9.78 1.14 -6.98
C ALA A 41 9.64 0.81 -5.49
N ILE A 42 8.42 0.76 -4.96
CA ILE A 42 8.12 0.40 -3.57
C ILE A 42 8.66 -0.99 -3.26
N TYR A 43 8.40 -1.97 -4.15
CA TYR A 43 8.88 -3.33 -3.98
C TYR A 43 10.42 -3.40 -3.90
N ARG A 44 11.13 -2.69 -4.77
CA ARG A 44 12.60 -2.63 -4.76
C ARG A 44 13.15 -1.95 -3.51
N ILE A 45 12.51 -0.88 -3.04
CA ILE A 45 12.90 -0.20 -1.79
C ILE A 45 12.69 -1.14 -0.60
N GLY A 46 11.54 -1.80 -0.50
CA GLY A 46 11.26 -2.76 0.55
C GLY A 46 12.23 -3.94 0.58
N ASN A 47 12.61 -4.46 -0.59
CA ASN A 47 13.62 -5.52 -0.69
C ASN A 47 15.04 -5.04 -0.34
N ALA A 48 15.36 -3.78 -0.58
CA ALA A 48 16.65 -3.21 -0.21
C ALA A 48 16.78 -3.02 1.31
N ASP A 49 15.66 -2.89 2.01
CA ASP A 49 15.60 -2.69 3.45
C ASP A 49 14.33 -3.29 4.08
N PRO A 50 14.37 -4.60 4.36
CA PRO A 50 13.24 -5.33 4.93
C PRO A 50 12.82 -4.83 6.31
N ASP A 51 13.74 -4.26 7.10
CA ASP A 51 13.46 -3.78 8.46
C ASP A 51 12.59 -2.52 8.43
N ASN A 52 12.78 -1.65 7.44
CA ASN A 52 11.97 -0.44 7.25
C ASN A 52 10.72 -0.66 6.36
N PHE A 53 10.59 -1.81 5.70
CA PHE A 53 9.45 -2.10 4.83
C PHE A 53 8.06 -2.02 5.53
N PRO A 54 7.88 -2.50 6.77
CA PRO A 54 6.63 -2.33 7.51
C PRO A 54 6.21 -0.85 7.70
N GLU A 55 7.17 0.05 7.91
CA GLU A 55 6.90 1.48 8.04
C GLU A 55 6.42 2.07 6.71
N LEU A 56 7.10 1.72 5.60
CA LEU A 56 6.70 2.12 4.26
C LEU A 56 5.28 1.63 3.93
N LEU A 57 4.97 0.37 4.23
CA LEU A 57 3.65 -0.20 4.02
C LEU A 57 2.58 0.52 4.86
N ASN A 58 2.85 0.78 6.13
CA ASN A 58 1.94 1.55 6.98
C ASN A 58 1.68 2.97 6.44
N LYS A 59 2.71 3.65 5.92
CA LYS A 59 2.56 4.98 5.29
C LYS A 59 1.71 4.95 4.02
N ILE A 60 1.80 3.89 3.22
CA ILE A 60 0.89 3.65 2.08
C ILE A 60 -0.55 3.48 2.59
N MET A 61 -0.75 2.63 3.61
CA MET A 61 -2.07 2.37 4.17
C MET A 61 -2.69 3.62 4.79
N LEU A 62 -1.93 4.50 5.43
CA LEU A 62 -2.45 5.77 5.94
C LEU A 62 -3.08 6.64 4.84
N LYS A 63 -2.67 6.51 3.56
CA LYS A 63 -3.29 7.23 2.45
C LYS A 63 -4.71 6.73 2.12
N THR A 64 -5.11 5.55 2.61
CA THR A 64 -6.50 5.09 2.49
C THR A 64 -7.46 5.87 3.40
N ARG A 65 -6.98 6.74 4.29
CA ARG A 65 -7.81 7.64 5.09
C ARG A 65 -7.90 9.06 4.52
N ASP A 66 -7.37 9.30 3.31
CA ASP A 66 -7.47 10.61 2.66
C ASP A 66 -8.93 10.96 2.34
N SER A 67 -9.31 12.22 2.52
CA SER A 67 -10.68 12.69 2.23
C SER A 67 -11.06 12.56 0.76
N ARG A 68 -10.08 12.48 -0.15
CA ARG A 68 -10.31 12.35 -1.59
C ARG A 68 -10.38 10.86 -1.99
N PRO A 69 -11.52 10.38 -2.53
CA PRO A 69 -11.67 8.97 -2.92
C PRO A 69 -10.64 8.48 -3.93
N LYS A 70 -10.20 9.36 -4.84
CA LYS A 70 -9.15 9.05 -5.84
C LYS A 70 -7.81 8.69 -5.22
N ILE A 71 -7.49 9.17 -4.02
CA ILE A 71 -6.24 8.81 -3.33
C ILE A 71 -6.38 7.47 -2.63
N ARG A 72 -7.51 7.26 -1.93
CA ARG A 72 -7.83 5.96 -1.32
C ARG A 72 -7.81 4.84 -2.36
N TYR A 73 -8.45 5.07 -3.50
CA TYR A 73 -8.47 4.13 -4.63
C TYR A 73 -7.06 3.79 -5.13
N ARG A 74 -6.20 4.81 -5.35
CA ARG A 74 -4.81 4.60 -5.79
C ARG A 74 -3.99 3.82 -4.75
N ALA A 75 -4.16 4.10 -3.47
CA ALA A 75 -3.50 3.37 -2.40
C ALA A 75 -3.91 1.88 -2.41
N LEU A 76 -5.20 1.58 -2.62
CA LEU A 76 -5.68 0.20 -2.74
C LEU A 76 -5.20 -0.51 -4.02
N ILE A 77 -5.05 0.20 -5.16
CA ILE A 77 -4.41 -0.37 -6.35
C ILE A 77 -2.96 -0.74 -6.06
N VAL A 78 -2.20 0.17 -5.45
CA VAL A 78 -0.80 -0.09 -5.09
C VAL A 78 -0.71 -1.28 -4.15
N LEU A 79 -1.56 -1.35 -3.13
CA LEU A 79 -1.62 -2.47 -2.21
C LEU A 79 -1.93 -3.79 -2.93
N GLU A 80 -2.97 -3.85 -3.78
CA GLU A 80 -3.36 -5.06 -4.51
C GLU A 80 -2.17 -5.62 -5.32
N LEU A 81 -1.53 -4.75 -6.10
CA LEU A 81 -0.42 -5.14 -6.97
C LEU A 81 0.84 -5.48 -6.17
N LEU A 82 1.11 -4.76 -5.09
CA LEU A 82 2.25 -5.03 -4.22
C LEU A 82 2.10 -6.38 -3.50
N ILE A 83 0.90 -6.75 -3.05
CA ILE A 83 0.61 -8.07 -2.46
C ILE A 83 0.86 -9.20 -3.47
N LYS A 84 0.51 -8.96 -4.75
CA LYS A 84 0.79 -9.91 -5.83
C LYS A 84 2.30 -10.06 -6.05
N GLU A 85 3.04 -8.96 -6.08
CA GLU A 85 4.49 -8.95 -6.29
C GLU A 85 5.26 -9.60 -5.12
N ILE A 86 4.84 -9.33 -3.87
CA ILE A 86 5.50 -9.85 -2.67
C ILE A 86 5.26 -11.35 -2.47
N GLY A 87 4.15 -11.90 -2.97
CA GLY A 87 3.87 -13.31 -2.73
C GLY A 87 3.63 -13.60 -1.24
N ASP A 88 4.03 -14.77 -0.76
CA ASP A 88 3.76 -15.22 0.62
C ASP A 88 4.42 -14.34 1.68
N GLY A 89 5.41 -13.53 1.29
CA GLY A 89 6.04 -12.52 2.15
C GLY A 89 5.09 -11.44 2.67
N VAL A 90 3.83 -11.39 2.22
CA VAL A 90 2.81 -10.48 2.79
C VAL A 90 2.34 -10.94 4.17
N GLN A 91 2.47 -12.24 4.51
CA GLN A 91 1.91 -12.82 5.73
C GLN A 91 2.33 -12.10 7.03
N PRO A 92 3.60 -11.70 7.24
CA PRO A 92 4.02 -10.97 8.43
C PRO A 92 3.41 -9.57 8.57
N HIS A 93 2.88 -9.02 7.48
CA HIS A 93 2.36 -7.65 7.42
C HIS A 93 0.84 -7.56 7.56
N LEU A 94 0.14 -8.69 7.69
CA LEU A 94 -1.32 -8.72 7.71
C LEU A 94 -1.90 -7.94 8.91
N SER A 95 -1.26 -7.96 10.07
CA SER A 95 -1.68 -7.17 11.24
C SER A 95 -1.68 -5.66 10.97
N ILE A 96 -0.81 -5.18 10.07
CA ILE A 96 -0.77 -3.79 9.62
C ILE A 96 -1.92 -3.51 8.64
N LEU A 97 -2.20 -4.43 7.71
CA LEU A 97 -3.16 -4.24 6.63
C LEU A 97 -4.63 -4.34 7.07
N LEU A 98 -4.95 -5.35 7.88
CA LEU A 98 -6.33 -5.72 8.24
C LEU A 98 -7.15 -4.56 8.84
N PRO A 99 -6.63 -3.73 9.77
CA PRO A 99 -7.39 -2.61 10.33
C PRO A 99 -7.88 -1.63 9.27
N PHE A 100 -7.03 -1.29 8.29
CA PHE A 100 -7.39 -0.36 7.22
C PHE A 100 -8.39 -0.96 6.24
N LEU A 101 -8.25 -2.25 5.92
CA LEU A 101 -9.21 -2.94 5.06
C LEU A 101 -10.59 -3.02 5.72
N ASN A 102 -10.66 -3.16 7.05
CA ASN A 102 -11.93 -3.21 7.79
C ASN A 102 -12.64 -1.84 7.76
N GLU A 103 -11.88 -0.75 7.74
CA GLU A 103 -12.45 0.59 7.57
C GLU A 103 -12.97 0.84 6.15
N LEU A 104 -12.29 0.29 5.13
CA LEU A 104 -12.58 0.56 3.72
C LEU A 104 -13.66 -0.34 3.12
N ILE A 105 -14.02 -1.44 3.79
CA ILE A 105 -15.08 -2.33 3.30
C ILE A 105 -16.45 -1.63 3.28
N GLU A 106 -16.63 -0.59 4.08
CA GLU A 106 -17.84 0.24 4.12
C GLU A 106 -17.60 1.66 3.56
N ASP A 107 -16.60 1.84 2.68
CA ASP A 107 -16.31 3.15 2.11
C ASP A 107 -17.51 3.72 1.33
N GLU A 108 -17.84 4.99 1.57
CA GLU A 108 -18.94 5.69 0.90
C GLU A 108 -18.81 5.74 -0.63
N ASN A 109 -17.57 5.67 -1.14
CA ASN A 109 -17.30 5.67 -2.56
C ASN A 109 -17.27 4.23 -3.11
N LYS A 110 -18.26 3.90 -3.94
CA LYS A 110 -18.42 2.56 -4.54
C LYS A 110 -17.20 2.03 -5.29
N GLN A 111 -16.38 2.89 -5.88
CA GLN A 111 -15.16 2.46 -6.57
C GLN A 111 -14.06 2.06 -5.57
N VAL A 112 -13.96 2.77 -4.44
CA VAL A 112 -13.03 2.45 -3.34
C VAL A 112 -13.46 1.16 -2.65
N GLU A 113 -14.75 1.05 -2.28
CA GLU A 113 -15.36 -0.15 -1.70
C GLU A 113 -15.09 -1.40 -2.57
N ALA A 114 -15.40 -1.32 -3.86
CA ALA A 114 -15.19 -2.42 -4.80
C ALA A 114 -13.71 -2.81 -4.94
N GLN A 115 -12.80 -1.84 -4.87
CA GLN A 115 -11.36 -2.10 -4.92
C GLN A 115 -10.84 -2.72 -3.63
N CYS A 116 -11.35 -2.30 -2.47
CA CYS A 116 -11.06 -2.93 -1.19
C CYS A 116 -11.47 -4.41 -1.22
N GLN A 117 -12.68 -4.70 -1.72
CA GLN A 117 -13.16 -6.06 -1.85
C GLN A 117 -12.25 -6.93 -2.75
N LYS A 118 -11.68 -6.37 -3.82
CA LYS A 118 -10.69 -7.09 -4.65
C LYS A 118 -9.42 -7.44 -3.88
N VAL A 119 -8.94 -6.54 -3.03
CA VAL A 119 -7.78 -6.82 -2.17
C VAL A 119 -8.10 -7.94 -1.18
N ILE A 120 -9.26 -7.86 -0.52
CA ILE A 120 -9.73 -8.89 0.42
C ILE A 120 -9.84 -10.25 -0.28
N ASN A 121 -10.49 -10.30 -1.45
CA ASN A 121 -10.63 -11.53 -2.23
C ASN A 121 -9.26 -12.10 -2.64
N SER A 122 -8.30 -11.25 -2.98
CA SER A 122 -6.93 -11.68 -3.31
C SER A 122 -6.22 -12.30 -2.10
N LEU A 123 -6.44 -11.75 -0.90
CA LEU A 123 -5.92 -12.31 0.34
C LEU A 123 -6.62 -13.61 0.72
N GLN A 124 -7.95 -13.70 0.59
CA GLN A 124 -8.72 -14.93 0.85
C GLN A 124 -8.34 -16.05 -0.12
N HIS A 125 -8.14 -15.76 -1.40
CA HIS A 125 -7.65 -16.75 -2.37
C HIS A 125 -6.27 -17.30 -1.96
N LYS A 126 -5.43 -16.47 -1.31
CA LYS A 126 -4.08 -16.85 -0.89
C LYS A 126 -4.05 -17.60 0.45
N PHE A 127 -4.83 -17.15 1.43
CA PHE A 127 -4.76 -17.62 2.82
C PHE A 127 -5.97 -18.43 3.28
N GLY A 128 -6.97 -18.61 2.40
CA GLY A 128 -8.22 -19.32 2.67
C GLY A 128 -9.41 -18.40 2.90
N GLU A 129 -10.62 -18.89 2.61
CA GLU A 129 -11.87 -18.10 2.71
C GLU A 129 -12.16 -17.59 4.14
N THR A 130 -11.70 -18.32 5.16
CA THR A 130 -11.82 -17.95 6.58
C THR A 130 -10.84 -16.87 7.02
N PHE A 131 -9.92 -16.45 6.13
CA PHE A 131 -8.92 -15.42 6.43
C PHE A 131 -9.56 -14.08 6.83
N TRP A 132 -10.69 -13.74 6.23
CA TRP A 132 -11.38 -12.48 6.45
C TRP A 132 -12.78 -12.74 7.01
N SER A 133 -13.04 -12.19 8.19
CA SER A 133 -14.36 -12.21 8.85
C SER A 133 -15.00 -10.82 8.96
N GLY A 134 -14.45 -9.82 8.26
CA GLY A 134 -14.97 -8.46 8.31
C GLY A 134 -16.39 -8.42 7.75
N SER A 135 -17.36 -8.22 8.65
CA SER A 135 -18.82 -8.35 8.51
C SER A 135 -19.43 -9.69 8.98
N SER A 136 -19.26 -10.01 10.27
CA SER A 136 -20.23 -10.85 11.01
C SER A 136 -20.39 -10.34 12.45
N ALA A 137 -21.05 -9.19 12.57
CA ALA A 137 -21.73 -8.75 13.78
C ALA A 137 -23.08 -8.12 13.38
#